data_AF-A0A6N7RPL1-F1
#
_entry.id   AF-A0A6N7RPL1-F1
#
_cell.length_a   1.000
_cell.length_b   1.000
_cell.length_c   1.000
_cell.angle_alpha   90.00
_cell.angle_beta   90.00
_cell.angle_gamma   90.00
#
_symmetry.space_group_name_H-M   'P 1'
#
loop_
_entity.id
_entity.type
_entity.pdbx_description
1 polymer ?
#
loop_
_entity_poly.entity_id
_entity_poly.type
_entity_poly.pdbx_seq_one_letter_code
_entity_poly.pdbx_strand_id
1 'polypeptide(L)'
;MTNQDETTAQAKDGLTRRQFLAGIGGLGVGAILGGGIMAIALPDDVYAIEASDGYLLVDTKKCAGCESCMLACSLVHSGKENLALSRIQIAKNALTNFPIDIAQHQCRQCPYPSCVEACPVGAMHVDPETHVRMVDEGKCIGCERCVEGCPFTPSRVQWNFEEKHAQKCDLCKNTPFWDREGGPRGDQACVCVCPMKAITLVNELPVQTDEGYEVNLRNNNWDALHFPIDDAGAVPPAIRNPAKFQAKKTDDSSAKIA
;
A
#
# COMPACT_ATOMS: atom_id res chain seq x y z
N MET A 1 61.59 -5.97 31.04
CA MET A 1 61.44 -4.51 30.82
C MET A 1 62.01 -4.26 29.43
N THR A 2 61.28 -3.97 28.37
CA THR A 2 59.91 -3.49 28.12
C THR A 2 59.56 -3.88 26.68
N ASN A 3 58.33 -4.34 26.46
CA ASN A 3 57.69 -4.47 25.14
C ASN A 3 57.30 -3.08 24.62
N GLN A 4 57.42 -2.85 23.32
CA GLN A 4 56.50 -2.01 22.53
C GLN A 4 56.47 -2.54 21.08
N ASP A 5 55.33 -3.10 20.70
CA ASP A 5 54.94 -3.40 19.32
C ASP A 5 54.16 -2.19 18.77
N GLU A 6 54.55 -1.69 17.59
CA GLU A 6 53.79 -0.70 16.83
C GLU A 6 53.02 -1.38 15.69
N THR A 7 51.69 -1.30 15.76
CA THR A 7 50.71 -1.73 14.76
C THR A 7 50.69 -0.80 13.53
N THR A 8 50.78 -1.36 12.32
CA THR A 8 50.47 -0.65 11.06
C THR A 8 49.10 -1.10 10.52
N ALA A 9 48.17 -0.16 10.40
CA ALA A 9 46.84 -0.35 9.81
C ALA A 9 46.91 -0.25 8.28
N GLN A 10 46.33 -1.23 7.56
CA GLN A 10 46.14 -1.20 6.11
C GLN A 10 44.75 -0.68 5.75
N ALA A 11 44.71 0.36 4.90
CA ALA A 11 43.51 0.94 4.32
C ALA A 11 42.90 0.02 3.23
N LYS A 12 41.57 -0.16 3.24
CA LYS A 12 40.80 -0.79 2.15
C LYS A 12 40.27 0.30 1.22
N ASP A 13 40.74 0.29 -0.02
CA ASP A 13 40.29 1.20 -1.08
C ASP A 13 38.94 0.72 -1.64
N GLY A 14 37.89 1.53 -1.49
CA GLY A 14 36.56 1.27 -2.05
C GLY A 14 36.34 2.04 -3.34
N LEU A 15 35.68 1.43 -4.33
CA LEU A 15 35.33 2.08 -5.59
C LEU A 15 34.35 3.25 -5.36
N THR A 16 34.65 4.38 -6.00
CA THR A 16 33.88 5.63 -5.83
C THR A 16 32.60 5.63 -6.69
N ARG A 17 31.58 6.39 -6.27
CA ARG A 17 30.28 6.55 -6.99
C ARG A 17 30.42 6.85 -8.49
N ARG A 18 31.52 7.49 -8.91
CA ARG A 18 31.79 7.84 -10.31
C ARG A 18 32.21 6.62 -11.15
N GLN A 19 32.89 5.65 -10.55
CA GLN A 19 33.30 4.41 -11.21
C GLN A 19 32.13 3.44 -11.38
N PHE A 20 31.15 3.47 -10.46
CA PHE A 20 29.92 2.69 -10.59
C PHE A 20 29.04 3.18 -11.76
N LEU A 21 28.84 4.50 -11.88
CA LEU A 21 28.03 5.07 -12.97
C LEU A 21 28.68 4.92 -14.36
N ALA A 22 30.02 4.92 -14.43
CA ALA A 22 30.74 4.64 -15.67
C ALA A 22 30.59 3.17 -16.15
N GLY A 23 30.33 2.24 -15.23
CA GLY A 23 30.18 0.81 -15.52
C GLY A 23 28.83 0.40 -16.12
N ILE A 24 27.79 1.24 -16.02
CA ILE A 24 26.44 0.95 -16.56
C ILE A 24 26.31 1.38 -18.04
N GLY A 25 27.29 2.12 -18.56
CA GLY A 25 27.24 2.69 -19.91
C GLY A 25 27.52 1.73 -21.08
N GLY A 26 27.83 0.44 -20.84
CA GLY A 26 28.23 -0.43 -21.92
C GLY A 26 28.20 -1.91 -21.56
N LEU A 27 27.01 -2.50 -21.57
CA LEU A 27 26.66 -3.85 -22.08
C LEU A 27 25.29 -4.22 -21.48
N GLY A 28 24.29 -4.34 -22.36
CA GLY A 28 22.89 -4.49 -22.01
C GLY A 28 22.56 -5.73 -21.18
N VAL A 29 21.79 -5.55 -20.12
CA VAL A 29 21.06 -6.61 -19.43
C VAL A 29 19.69 -6.71 -20.09
N GLY A 30 19.62 -7.45 -21.19
CA GLY A 30 18.39 -7.69 -21.93
C GLY A 30 18.55 -8.88 -22.87
N ALA A 31 17.86 -9.98 -22.55
CA ALA A 31 17.88 -11.30 -23.20
C ALA A 31 19.19 -12.08 -22.94
N ILE A 32 19.15 -13.32 -22.46
CA ILE A 32 18.64 -14.51 -23.15
C ILE A 32 18.15 -15.59 -22.15
N LEU A 33 16.86 -15.92 -22.26
CA LEU A 33 16.22 -17.25 -22.30
C LEU A 33 16.61 -18.38 -21.31
N GLY A 34 15.60 -18.93 -20.64
CA GLY A 34 15.54 -20.34 -20.25
C GLY A 34 15.21 -20.56 -18.77
N GLY A 35 14.07 -21.18 -18.49
CA GLY A 35 13.60 -21.48 -17.14
C GLY A 35 14.61 -22.24 -16.27
N GLY A 36 14.57 -21.95 -14.97
CA GLY A 36 15.40 -22.57 -13.95
C GLY A 36 16.24 -21.54 -13.21
N ILE A 37 15.90 -21.33 -11.94
CA ILE A 37 16.67 -20.68 -10.85
C ILE A 37 17.93 -19.97 -11.33
N MET A 38 17.83 -18.66 -11.59
CA MET A 38 19.00 -17.79 -11.59
C MET A 38 18.75 -16.76 -10.50
N ALA A 39 19.22 -17.09 -9.29
CA ALA A 39 19.71 -16.07 -8.39
C ALA A 39 20.72 -15.25 -9.20
N ILE A 40 20.27 -14.11 -9.70
CA ILE A 40 21.17 -13.09 -10.19
C ILE A 40 22.05 -12.80 -8.97
N ALA A 41 23.34 -13.08 -9.08
CA ALA A 41 24.33 -12.69 -8.09
C ALA A 41 24.39 -11.16 -8.07
N LEU A 42 23.39 -10.57 -7.43
CA LEU A 42 23.50 -9.23 -6.90
C LEU A 42 24.52 -9.33 -5.76
N PRO A 43 25.39 -8.32 -5.58
CA PRO A 43 26.42 -8.35 -4.52
C PRO A 43 25.80 -8.69 -3.16
N ASP A 44 26.62 -9.25 -2.25
CA ASP A 44 26.31 -9.96 -0.97
C ASP A 44 25.34 -9.26 0.03
N ASP A 45 24.72 -8.17 -0.38
CA ASP A 45 23.90 -7.24 0.36
C ASP A 45 22.56 -6.93 -0.35
N VAL A 46 22.27 -7.55 -1.51
CA VAL A 46 20.98 -7.40 -2.20
C VAL A 46 20.19 -8.71 -2.17
N TYR A 47 19.42 -8.90 -1.10
CA TYR A 47 18.38 -9.92 -1.06
C TYR A 47 17.24 -9.51 -2.00
N ALA A 48 17.13 -10.19 -3.15
CA ALA A 48 15.97 -10.07 -4.02
C ALA A 48 14.77 -10.76 -3.36
N ILE A 49 14.00 -9.99 -2.57
CA ILE A 49 12.72 -10.45 -2.04
C ILE A 49 11.68 -10.30 -3.15
N GLU A 50 10.91 -11.36 -3.41
CA GLU A 50 9.89 -11.37 -4.45
C GLU A 50 8.80 -10.30 -4.20
N ALA A 51 8.29 -9.74 -5.30
CA ALA A 51 7.21 -8.76 -5.24
C ALA A 51 5.92 -9.42 -4.72
N SER A 52 5.11 -8.66 -3.97
CA SER A 52 3.83 -9.16 -3.44
C SER A 52 2.89 -9.43 -4.60
N ASP A 53 2.11 -10.51 -4.53
CA ASP A 53 1.11 -10.81 -5.55
C ASP A 53 -0.06 -9.81 -5.57
N GLY A 54 -0.13 -8.88 -4.61
CA GLY A 54 -1.19 -7.88 -4.56
C GLY A 54 -0.82 -6.59 -3.84
N TYR A 55 -1.52 -5.51 -4.23
CA TYR A 55 -1.32 -4.15 -3.74
C TYR A 55 -2.65 -3.40 -3.67
N LEU A 56 -2.89 -2.70 -2.57
CA LEU A 56 -4.05 -1.82 -2.41
C LEU A 56 -3.75 -0.41 -2.93
N LEU A 57 -4.47 -0.01 -3.96
CA LEU A 57 -4.47 1.34 -4.50
C LEU A 57 -5.66 2.13 -3.97
N VAL A 58 -5.49 3.43 -3.81
CA VAL A 58 -6.51 4.33 -3.27
C VAL A 58 -6.66 5.55 -4.15
N ASP A 59 -7.89 6.00 -4.35
CA ASP A 59 -8.21 7.33 -4.87
C ASP A 59 -8.71 8.19 -3.71
N THR A 60 -7.83 9.01 -3.13
CA THR A 60 -8.15 9.92 -2.03
C THR A 60 -9.18 10.96 -2.43
N LYS A 61 -9.24 11.34 -3.71
CA LYS A 61 -10.24 12.28 -4.27
C LYS A 61 -11.61 11.63 -4.45
N LYS A 62 -11.74 10.30 -4.34
CA LYS A 62 -13.03 9.60 -4.20
C LYS A 62 -13.37 9.28 -2.75
N CYS A 63 -12.40 9.32 -1.85
CA CYS A 63 -12.59 8.91 -0.47
C CYS A 63 -13.44 9.92 0.30
N ALA A 64 -14.56 9.47 0.87
CA ALA A 64 -15.41 10.30 1.73
C ALA A 64 -15.00 10.24 3.22
N GLY A 65 -13.93 9.50 3.55
CA GLY A 65 -13.47 9.36 4.94
C GLY A 65 -14.47 8.66 5.87
N CYS A 66 -15.41 7.87 5.35
CA CYS A 66 -16.49 7.26 6.14
C CYS A 66 -16.04 6.15 7.11
N GLU A 67 -14.76 5.75 7.11
CA GLU A 67 -14.17 4.73 8.00
C GLU A 67 -14.79 3.32 7.90
N SER A 68 -15.73 3.08 6.98
CA SER A 68 -16.32 1.75 6.77
C SER A 68 -15.27 0.68 6.44
N CYS A 69 -14.22 1.05 5.69
CA CYS A 69 -13.12 0.15 5.39
C CYS A 69 -12.29 -0.21 6.62
N MET A 70 -12.16 0.70 7.59
CA MET A 70 -11.45 0.46 8.85
C MET A 70 -12.26 -0.45 9.76
N LEU A 71 -13.55 -0.15 9.92
CA LEU A 71 -14.47 -0.97 10.70
C LEU A 71 -14.56 -2.40 10.15
N ALA A 72 -14.70 -2.55 8.83
CA ALA A 72 -14.72 -3.87 8.21
C ALA A 72 -13.40 -4.61 8.44
N CYS A 73 -12.26 -3.91 8.36
CA CYS A 73 -10.94 -4.50 8.58
C CYS A 73 -10.79 -5.04 10.00
N SER A 74 -11.14 -4.27 11.04
CA SER A 74 -11.05 -4.76 12.41
C SER A 74 -12.03 -5.90 12.69
N LEU A 75 -13.24 -5.86 12.14
CA LEU A 75 -14.22 -6.94 12.25
C LEU A 75 -13.70 -8.26 11.68
N VAL A 76 -13.21 -8.29 10.44
CA VAL A 76 -12.78 -9.55 9.79
C VAL A 76 -11.51 -10.15 10.41
N HIS A 77 -10.66 -9.33 11.00
CA HIS A 77 -9.39 -9.78 11.60
C HIS A 77 -9.48 -10.09 13.09
N SER A 78 -10.22 -9.29 13.86
CA SER A 78 -10.25 -9.37 15.33
C SER A 78 -11.64 -9.70 15.90
N GLY A 79 -12.69 -9.67 15.08
CA GLY A 79 -14.07 -9.85 15.53
C GLY A 79 -14.59 -8.69 16.37
N LYS A 80 -13.89 -7.54 16.38
CA LYS A 80 -14.19 -6.39 17.23
C LYS A 80 -14.47 -5.15 16.40
N GLU A 81 -15.47 -4.39 16.81
CA GLU A 81 -15.79 -3.05 16.27
C GLU A 81 -14.84 -1.99 16.87
N ASN A 82 -13.56 -2.04 16.50
CA ASN A 82 -12.56 -1.10 17.01
C ASN A 82 -11.69 -0.55 15.87
N LEU A 83 -11.79 0.74 15.60
CA LEU A 83 -11.03 1.42 14.53
C LEU A 83 -9.52 1.40 14.76
N ALA A 84 -9.07 1.38 16.01
CA ALA A 84 -7.65 1.30 16.35
C ALA A 84 -7.05 -0.09 16.04
N LEU A 85 -7.88 -1.13 15.93
CA LEU A 85 -7.45 -2.46 15.49
C LEU A 85 -7.43 -2.62 13.97
N SER A 86 -7.91 -1.63 13.22
CA SER A 86 -7.89 -1.69 11.76
C SER A 86 -6.45 -1.70 11.22
N ARG A 87 -6.18 -2.61 10.29
CA ARG A 87 -4.86 -2.74 9.63
C ARG A 87 -4.62 -1.71 8.51
N ILE A 88 -5.60 -0.85 8.25
CA ILE A 88 -5.52 0.38 7.44
C ILE A 88 -6.03 1.57 8.26
N GLN A 89 -5.52 2.78 8.07
CA GLN A 89 -5.95 3.95 8.85
C GLN A 89 -6.40 5.09 7.94
N ILE A 90 -7.50 5.75 8.27
CA ILE A 90 -7.93 7.00 7.64
C ILE A 90 -7.56 8.14 8.58
N ALA A 91 -6.82 9.13 8.07
CA ALA A 91 -6.56 10.38 8.75
C ALA A 91 -7.40 11.48 8.14
N LYS A 92 -8.03 12.29 9.01
CA LYS A 92 -8.83 13.47 8.61
C LYS A 92 -8.19 14.72 9.17
N ASN A 93 -8.05 15.74 8.33
CA ASN A 93 -7.55 17.05 8.72
C ASN A 93 -8.64 18.11 8.48
N ALA A 94 -9.30 18.49 9.57
CA ALA A 94 -10.36 19.49 9.57
C ALA A 94 -9.89 20.92 9.25
N LEU A 95 -8.58 21.16 9.19
CA LEU A 95 -7.99 22.47 8.88
C LEU A 95 -7.65 22.64 7.40
N THR A 96 -7.83 21.60 6.59
CA THR A 96 -7.58 21.59 5.15
C THR A 96 -8.87 21.38 4.38
N ASN A 97 -8.86 21.73 3.09
CA ASN A 97 -10.01 21.52 2.22
C ASN A 97 -9.89 20.20 1.46
N PHE A 98 -11.03 19.63 1.11
CA PHE A 98 -11.11 18.58 0.10
C PHE A 98 -10.36 18.99 -1.19
N PRO A 99 -9.56 18.09 -1.80
CA PRO A 99 -9.38 16.68 -1.46
C PRO A 99 -8.18 16.35 -0.55
N ILE A 100 -7.56 17.35 0.09
CA ILE A 100 -6.34 17.18 0.90
C ILE A 100 -6.67 16.88 2.37
N ASP A 101 -7.94 17.01 2.76
CA ASP A 101 -8.45 16.79 4.11
C ASP A 101 -8.53 15.33 4.53
N ILE A 102 -8.39 14.38 3.60
CA ILE A 102 -8.49 12.95 3.86
C ILE A 102 -7.27 12.24 3.30
N ALA A 103 -6.59 11.47 4.15
CA ALA A 103 -5.52 10.56 3.73
C ALA A 103 -5.86 9.13 4.16
N GLN A 104 -5.60 8.17 3.27
CA GLN A 104 -5.67 6.75 3.62
C GLN A 104 -4.27 6.16 3.73
N HIS A 105 -4.05 5.44 4.83
CA HIS A 105 -2.77 4.86 5.19
C HIS A 105 -2.85 3.33 5.18
N GLN A 106 -2.75 2.74 3.98
CA GLN A 106 -2.63 1.30 3.75
C GLN A 106 -1.18 0.83 3.66
N CYS A 107 -0.90 -0.42 4.03
CA CYS A 107 0.40 -1.04 3.79
C CYS A 107 0.65 -1.13 2.28
N ARG A 108 1.84 -0.68 1.84
CA ARG A 108 2.22 -0.68 0.42
C ARG A 108 2.82 -2.01 -0.06
N GLN A 109 2.92 -3.03 0.82
CA GLN A 109 3.52 -4.33 0.51
C GLN A 109 4.88 -4.21 -0.20
N CYS A 110 5.77 -3.38 0.35
CA CYS A 110 7.00 -2.96 -0.32
C CYS A 110 7.87 -4.13 -0.79
N PRO A 111 8.43 -4.08 -2.02
CA PRO A 111 9.36 -5.10 -2.51
C PRO A 111 10.62 -5.21 -1.63
N TYR A 112 11.07 -4.08 -1.08
CA TYR A 112 12.09 -4.02 -0.03
C TYR A 112 11.45 -3.68 1.32
N PRO A 113 10.97 -4.69 2.08
CA PRO A 113 10.25 -4.47 3.32
C PRO A 113 11.19 -4.26 4.51
N SER A 114 11.59 -3.01 4.75
CA SER A 114 12.41 -2.63 5.93
C SER A 114 11.80 -3.07 7.27
N CYS A 115 10.47 -3.19 7.34
CA CYS A 115 9.78 -3.72 8.53
C CYS A 115 10.03 -5.22 8.78
N VAL A 116 10.29 -6.02 7.74
CA VAL A 116 10.69 -7.43 7.85
C VAL A 116 12.14 -7.52 8.32
N GLU A 117 13.03 -6.76 7.70
CA GLU A 117 14.46 -6.68 8.08
C GLU A 117 14.64 -6.23 9.54
N ALA A 118 13.82 -5.29 10.01
CA ALA A 118 13.88 -4.77 11.37
C ALA A 118 13.44 -5.77 12.46
N CYS A 119 12.81 -6.89 12.11
CA CYS A 119 12.25 -7.83 13.08
C CYS A 119 13.31 -8.83 13.60
N PRO A 120 13.73 -8.76 14.88
CA PRO A 120 14.82 -9.59 15.38
C PRO A 120 14.44 -11.07 15.60
N VAL A 121 13.14 -11.37 15.62
CA VAL A 121 12.59 -12.71 15.94
C VAL A 121 11.89 -13.36 14.75
N GLY A 122 11.94 -12.74 13.58
CA GLY A 122 11.30 -13.26 12.36
C GLY A 122 9.77 -13.34 12.44
N ALA A 123 9.12 -12.54 13.30
CA ALA A 123 7.66 -12.43 13.33
C ALA A 123 7.14 -11.77 12.04
N MET A 124 7.82 -10.70 11.60
CA MET A 124 7.57 -10.11 10.28
C MET A 124 8.23 -10.99 9.23
N HIS A 125 7.47 -11.44 8.23
CA HIS A 125 7.97 -12.35 7.20
C HIS A 125 7.27 -12.13 5.87
N VAL A 126 7.74 -12.83 4.84
CA VAL A 126 7.12 -12.87 3.51
C VAL A 126 6.46 -14.23 3.34
N ASP A 127 5.18 -14.24 2.99
CA ASP A 127 4.46 -15.48 2.68
C ASP A 127 5.10 -16.15 1.45
N PRO A 128 5.46 -17.45 1.52
CA PRO A 128 6.19 -18.11 0.45
C PRO A 128 5.34 -18.43 -0.79
N GLU A 129 4.02 -18.36 -0.70
CA GLU A 129 3.12 -18.69 -1.81
C GLU A 129 2.60 -17.46 -2.55
N THR A 130 2.48 -16.34 -1.84
CA THR A 130 1.85 -15.11 -2.36
C THR A 130 2.70 -13.87 -2.18
N HIS A 131 3.87 -14.00 -1.56
CA HIS A 131 4.84 -12.93 -1.34
C HIS A 131 4.28 -11.71 -0.57
N VAL A 132 3.11 -11.89 0.07
CA VAL A 132 2.49 -10.89 0.93
C VAL A 132 3.34 -10.78 2.18
N ARG A 133 3.60 -9.55 2.63
CA ARG A 133 4.30 -9.36 3.90
C ARG A 133 3.29 -9.73 4.98
N MET A 134 3.69 -10.49 5.98
CA MET A 134 2.81 -11.01 7.03
C MET A 134 3.39 -10.74 8.40
N VAL A 135 2.57 -10.89 9.43
CA VAL A 135 3.01 -10.92 10.83
C VAL A 135 2.59 -12.26 11.43
N ASP A 136 3.55 -12.98 11.98
CA ASP A 136 3.34 -14.12 12.87
C ASP A 136 3.16 -13.55 14.29
N GLU A 137 1.91 -13.45 14.72
CA GLU A 137 1.50 -12.85 15.99
C GLU A 137 2.07 -13.63 17.18
N GLY A 138 2.22 -14.96 17.05
CA GLY A 138 2.76 -15.84 18.10
C GLY A 138 4.27 -15.70 18.32
N LYS A 139 5.02 -15.25 17.31
CA LYS A 139 6.46 -14.95 17.43
C LYS A 139 6.75 -13.51 17.84
N CYS A 140 5.76 -12.62 17.78
CA CYS A 140 5.98 -11.21 18.06
C CYS A 140 6.28 -10.97 19.54
N ILE A 141 7.44 -10.38 19.84
CA ILE A 141 7.85 -10.04 21.22
C ILE A 141 7.50 -8.62 21.64
N GLY A 142 6.81 -7.86 20.78
CA GLY A 142 6.40 -6.50 21.10
C GLY A 142 7.50 -5.44 21.15
N CYS A 143 8.63 -5.65 20.46
CA CYS A 143 9.74 -4.70 20.47
C CYS A 143 9.54 -3.46 19.57
N GLU A 144 8.43 -3.40 18.82
CA GLU A 144 8.02 -2.27 17.94
C GLU A 144 9.01 -1.78 16.86
N ARG A 145 10.18 -2.41 16.72
CA ARG A 145 11.17 -2.12 15.67
C ARG A 145 10.61 -2.13 14.25
N CYS A 146 9.59 -2.94 13.97
CA CYS A 146 8.92 -2.96 12.68
C CYS A 146 8.01 -1.75 12.43
N VAL A 147 7.49 -1.13 13.49
CA VAL A 147 6.73 0.13 13.44
C VAL A 147 7.68 1.27 13.10
N GLU A 148 8.83 1.34 13.79
CA GLU A 148 9.90 2.32 13.52
C GLU A 148 10.57 2.11 12.17
N GLY A 149 10.78 0.86 11.76
CA GLY A 149 11.43 0.50 10.50
C GLY A 149 10.57 0.73 9.26
N CYS A 150 9.30 1.08 9.39
CA CYS A 150 8.46 1.44 8.25
C CYS A 150 8.89 2.82 7.72
N PRO A 151 9.26 2.96 6.44
CA PRO A 151 9.78 4.23 5.90
C PRO A 151 8.72 5.31 5.68
N PHE A 152 7.44 4.98 5.88
CA PHE A 152 6.32 5.89 5.65
C PHE A 152 5.84 6.54 6.95
N THR A 153 5.45 7.80 6.86
CA THR A 153 4.86 8.56 7.96
C THR A 153 3.40 8.91 7.61
N PRO A 154 2.41 8.49 8.42
CA PRO A 154 2.55 7.57 9.55
C PRO A 154 2.90 6.14 9.10
N SER A 155 3.45 5.37 10.04
CA SER A 155 3.82 3.97 9.84
C SER A 155 2.63 3.16 9.35
N ARG A 156 2.89 2.24 8.41
CA ARG A 156 1.88 1.29 7.92
C ARG A 156 1.88 -0.03 8.69
N VAL A 157 2.75 -0.13 9.70
CA VAL A 157 2.72 -1.14 10.74
C VAL A 157 2.20 -0.47 12.01
N GLN A 158 1.28 -1.14 12.70
CA GLN A 158 0.57 -0.62 13.85
C GLN A 158 0.79 -1.54 15.04
N TRP A 159 0.73 -0.97 16.24
CA TRP A 159 0.77 -1.75 17.47
C TRP A 159 -0.66 -2.12 17.89
N ASN A 160 -0.94 -3.43 18.00
CA ASN A 160 -2.17 -3.91 18.63
C ASN A 160 -1.96 -3.88 20.15
N PHE A 161 -2.52 -2.85 20.80
CA PHE A 161 -2.36 -2.65 22.24
C PHE A 161 -3.14 -3.65 23.09
N GLU A 162 -4.16 -4.30 22.54
CA GLU A 162 -4.97 -5.29 23.25
C GLU A 162 -4.25 -6.64 23.31
N GLU A 163 -3.78 -7.12 22.17
CA GLU A 163 -3.17 -8.44 22.00
C GLU A 163 -1.64 -8.41 22.07
N LYS A 164 -1.05 -7.20 22.19
CA LYS A 164 0.37 -6.93 22.40
C LYS A 164 1.28 -7.53 21.33
N HIS A 165 0.90 -7.33 20.07
CA HIS A 165 1.74 -7.66 18.92
C HIS A 165 1.64 -6.58 17.83
N ALA A 166 2.60 -6.58 16.91
CA ALA A 166 2.51 -5.75 15.72
C ALA A 166 1.42 -6.28 14.77
N GLN A 167 0.80 -5.39 14.01
CA GLN A 167 -0.16 -5.72 12.97
C GLN A 167 0.00 -4.80 11.77
N LYS A 168 -0.37 -5.28 10.60
CA LYS A 168 -0.36 -4.50 9.35
C LYS A 168 -1.25 -5.20 8.33
N CYS A 169 -1.65 -4.47 7.30
CA CYS A 169 -2.45 -5.06 6.23
C CYS A 169 -1.71 -6.26 5.61
N ASP A 170 -2.41 -7.37 5.52
CA ASP A 170 -2.01 -8.68 4.99
C ASP A 170 -2.88 -9.05 3.78
N LEU A 171 -3.52 -8.06 3.15
CA LEU A 171 -4.48 -8.23 2.05
C LEU A 171 -5.62 -9.20 2.40
N CYS A 172 -6.03 -9.24 3.66
CA CYS A 172 -7.07 -10.15 4.17
C CYS A 172 -6.70 -11.64 4.09
N LYS A 173 -5.42 -11.98 3.95
CA LYS A 173 -4.93 -13.38 3.89
C LYS A 173 -5.29 -14.16 5.16
N ASN A 174 -5.24 -13.54 6.35
CA ASN A 174 -5.66 -14.16 7.59
C ASN A 174 -6.84 -13.42 8.23
N THR A 175 -8.07 -13.86 7.92
CA THR A 175 -9.34 -13.25 8.38
C THR A 175 -10.23 -14.27 9.10
N PRO A 176 -9.95 -14.59 10.37
CA PRO A 176 -10.64 -15.67 11.10
C PRO A 176 -12.13 -15.42 11.34
N PHE A 177 -12.61 -14.18 11.18
CA PHE A 177 -14.01 -13.78 11.40
C PHE A 177 -14.75 -13.47 10.10
N TRP A 178 -14.26 -14.00 8.97
CA TRP A 178 -14.84 -13.78 7.65
C TRP A 178 -15.13 -15.10 6.94
N ASP A 179 -16.21 -15.13 6.16
CA ASP A 179 -16.73 -16.29 5.45
C ASP A 179 -16.23 -16.38 3.99
N ARG A 180 -15.33 -15.48 3.59
CA ARG A 180 -14.80 -15.40 2.22
C ARG A 180 -13.31 -15.68 2.18
N GLU A 181 -12.85 -16.16 1.04
CA GLU A 181 -11.43 -16.30 0.76
C GLU A 181 -10.80 -14.92 0.49
N GLY A 182 -9.82 -14.54 1.32
CA GLY A 182 -9.05 -13.31 1.15
C GLY A 182 -7.71 -13.51 0.47
N GLY A 183 -6.76 -12.60 0.70
CA GLY A 183 -5.44 -12.61 0.08
C GLY A 183 -5.43 -12.00 -1.33
N PRO A 184 -4.27 -11.95 -2.01
CA PRO A 184 -4.09 -11.19 -3.25
C PRO A 184 -4.84 -11.74 -4.48
N ARG A 185 -5.44 -12.93 -4.35
CA ARG A 185 -6.29 -13.55 -5.38
C ARG A 185 -7.76 -13.67 -4.94
N GLY A 186 -8.07 -13.22 -3.73
CA GLY A 186 -9.41 -13.27 -3.13
C GLY A 186 -10.01 -11.87 -2.92
N ASP A 187 -11.02 -11.81 -2.06
CA ASP A 187 -11.68 -10.56 -1.70
C ASP A 187 -10.89 -9.79 -0.63
N GLN A 188 -11.02 -8.46 -0.60
CA GLN A 188 -10.54 -7.64 0.53
C GLN A 188 -11.72 -6.90 1.14
N ALA A 189 -11.93 -7.09 2.45
CA ALA A 189 -13.04 -6.48 3.17
C ALA A 189 -13.13 -4.95 2.94
N CYS A 190 -11.99 -4.27 2.94
CA CYS A 190 -11.90 -2.83 2.67
C CYS A 190 -12.34 -2.44 1.25
N VAL A 191 -12.04 -3.25 0.24
CA VAL A 191 -12.46 -3.04 -1.16
C VAL A 191 -13.95 -3.31 -1.30
N CYS A 192 -14.44 -4.42 -0.74
CA CYS A 192 -15.84 -4.83 -0.82
C CYS A 192 -16.79 -3.81 -0.19
N VAL A 193 -16.41 -3.21 0.95
CA VAL A 193 -17.30 -2.32 1.72
C VAL A 193 -17.24 -0.86 1.26
N CYS A 194 -16.23 -0.45 0.48
CA CYS A 194 -16.04 0.96 0.16
C CYS A 194 -17.19 1.49 -0.72
N PRO A 195 -18.08 2.37 -0.19
CA PRO A 195 -19.25 2.82 -0.95
C PRO A 195 -18.85 3.69 -2.15
N MET A 196 -17.72 4.39 -2.03
CA MET A 196 -17.21 5.28 -3.07
C MET A 196 -16.40 4.53 -4.16
N LYS A 197 -16.10 3.24 -3.95
CA LYS A 197 -15.15 2.47 -4.77
C LYS A 197 -13.85 3.25 -4.95
N ALA A 198 -13.33 3.74 -3.83
CA ALA A 198 -12.11 4.52 -3.73
C ALA A 198 -10.88 3.63 -3.47
N ILE A 199 -11.05 2.33 -3.28
CA ILE A 199 -9.99 1.37 -3.01
C ILE A 199 -10.10 0.25 -4.04
N THR A 200 -8.98 -0.17 -4.62
CA THR A 200 -8.91 -1.34 -5.50
C THR A 200 -7.69 -2.18 -5.19
N LEU A 201 -7.77 -3.47 -5.48
CA LEU A 201 -6.62 -4.36 -5.52
C LEU A 201 -6.06 -4.41 -6.94
N VAL A 202 -4.73 -4.43 -7.06
CA VAL A 202 -4.02 -4.77 -8.30
C VAL A 202 -2.93 -5.79 -7.99
N ASN A 203 -2.56 -6.60 -8.99
CA ASN A 203 -1.51 -7.61 -8.87
C ASN A 203 -0.16 -7.14 -9.41
N GLU A 204 -0.14 -6.03 -10.16
CA GLU A 204 1.09 -5.42 -10.67
C GLU A 204 1.67 -4.46 -9.64
N LEU A 205 2.99 -4.49 -9.44
CA LEU A 205 3.69 -3.59 -8.53
C LEU A 205 3.50 -2.13 -8.98
N PRO A 206 2.81 -1.30 -8.18
CA PRO A 206 2.63 0.11 -8.50
C PRO A 206 3.96 0.87 -8.36
N VAL A 207 4.09 1.97 -9.11
CA VAL A 207 5.22 2.89 -8.97
C VAL A 207 5.16 3.50 -7.57
N GLN A 208 6.22 3.29 -6.79
CA GLN A 208 6.37 3.86 -5.46
C GLN A 208 6.83 5.31 -5.57
N THR A 209 5.90 6.25 -5.51
CA THR A 209 6.21 7.69 -5.40
C THR A 209 6.08 8.16 -3.95
N ASP A 210 6.45 9.42 -3.71
CA ASP A 210 6.23 10.08 -2.43
C ASP A 210 4.73 10.23 -2.12
N GLU A 211 3.90 10.50 -3.14
CA GLU A 211 2.44 10.47 -3.03
C GLU A 211 1.90 9.06 -2.72
N GLY A 212 2.66 8.04 -3.10
CA GLY A 212 2.41 6.65 -2.74
C GLY A 212 1.53 5.93 -3.73
N TYR A 213 0.61 5.12 -3.20
CA TYR A 213 -0.30 4.29 -4.00
C TYR A 213 -1.62 5.01 -4.28
N GLU A 214 -1.52 6.32 -4.51
CA GLU A 214 -2.64 7.16 -4.92
C GLU A 214 -2.81 7.10 -6.44
N VAL A 215 -4.01 6.77 -6.89
CA VAL A 215 -4.35 6.65 -8.31
C VAL A 215 -5.71 7.28 -8.59
N ASN A 216 -5.96 7.57 -9.87
CA ASN A 216 -7.26 8.06 -10.30
C ASN A 216 -8.18 6.89 -10.68
N LEU A 217 -9.20 6.64 -9.85
CA LEU A 217 -10.24 5.61 -10.08
C LEU A 217 -11.55 6.24 -10.58
N ARG A 218 -11.55 7.50 -11.01
CA ARG A 218 -12.76 8.24 -11.43
C ARG A 218 -12.98 8.03 -12.92
N ASN A 219 -14.13 7.43 -13.23
CA ASN A 219 -14.49 6.99 -14.58
C ASN A 219 -15.64 7.83 -15.15
N ASN A 220 -16.11 7.48 -16.34
CA ASN A 220 -17.20 8.19 -17.01
C ASN A 220 -18.52 8.18 -16.22
N ASN A 221 -18.71 7.28 -15.25
CA ASN A 221 -19.88 7.34 -14.38
C ASN A 221 -19.81 8.54 -13.42
N TRP A 222 -18.60 8.93 -12.99
CA TRP A 222 -18.40 10.15 -12.21
C TRP A 222 -18.71 11.38 -13.05
N ASP A 223 -18.23 11.40 -14.30
CA ASP A 223 -18.55 12.47 -15.26
C ASP A 223 -20.06 12.57 -15.53
N ALA A 224 -20.77 11.44 -15.67
CA ALA A 224 -22.22 11.42 -15.84
C ALA A 224 -22.99 12.01 -14.64
N LEU A 225 -22.43 11.87 -13.42
CA LEU A 225 -22.92 12.53 -12.21
C LEU A 225 -22.40 13.97 -12.06
N HIS A 226 -21.63 14.45 -13.04
CA HIS A 226 -20.92 15.72 -13.08
C HIS A 226 -19.86 15.86 -11.96
N PHE A 227 -19.38 14.76 -11.39
CA PHE A 227 -18.27 14.83 -10.43
C PHE A 227 -16.91 14.95 -11.13
N PRO A 228 -15.88 15.50 -10.44
CA PRO A 228 -14.55 15.65 -11.02
C PRO A 228 -13.96 14.30 -11.42
N ILE A 229 -13.35 14.23 -12.61
CA ILE A 229 -12.58 13.05 -13.07
C ILE A 229 -11.09 13.35 -13.20
N ASP A 230 -10.67 14.60 -13.05
CA ASP A 230 -9.29 15.05 -13.18
C ASP A 230 -8.53 15.07 -11.85
N ASP A 231 -7.21 15.07 -11.89
CA ASP A 231 -6.41 15.13 -10.66
C ASP A 231 -6.48 16.48 -9.93
N ALA A 232 -7.12 17.51 -10.50
CA ALA A 232 -7.41 18.72 -9.75
C ALA A 232 -8.53 18.50 -8.71
N GLY A 233 -9.40 17.49 -8.90
CA GLY A 233 -10.53 17.23 -8.00
C GLY A 233 -11.53 18.37 -7.96
N ALA A 234 -11.50 19.25 -8.97
CA ALA A 234 -12.28 20.48 -9.00
C ALA A 234 -13.69 20.22 -9.51
N VAL A 235 -14.71 20.57 -8.70
CA VAL A 235 -16.11 20.52 -9.15
C VAL A 235 -16.33 21.60 -10.23
N PRO A 236 -16.72 21.23 -11.47
CA PRO A 236 -16.94 22.22 -12.53
C PRO A 236 -17.94 23.30 -12.09
N PRO A 237 -17.72 24.59 -12.41
CA PRO A 237 -18.58 25.70 -11.97
C PRO A 237 -20.07 25.52 -12.34
N ALA A 238 -20.36 24.74 -13.37
CA ALA A 238 -21.72 24.49 -13.86
C ALA A 238 -22.65 23.83 -12.81
N ILE A 239 -22.11 23.12 -11.81
CA ILE A 239 -22.90 22.44 -10.76
C ILE A 239 -23.22 23.39 -9.60
N ARG A 240 -22.47 24.48 -9.46
CA ARG A 240 -22.76 25.54 -8.46
C ARG A 240 -24.04 26.31 -8.79
N ASN A 241 -24.59 26.14 -10.00
CA ASN A 241 -25.83 26.78 -10.41
C ASN A 241 -26.97 25.74 -10.53
N PRO A 242 -27.84 25.61 -9.51
CA PRO A 242 -28.95 24.65 -9.53
C PRO A 242 -29.97 24.93 -10.65
N ALA A 243 -29.94 26.10 -11.30
CA ALA A 243 -30.84 26.43 -12.40
C ALA A 243 -30.61 25.59 -13.68
N LYS A 244 -29.45 24.94 -13.83
CA LYS A 244 -29.17 24.07 -15.00
C LYS A 244 -29.60 22.62 -14.80
N PHE A 245 -29.99 22.21 -13.60
CA PHE A 245 -30.46 20.84 -13.31
C PHE A 245 -31.83 20.54 -13.98
N GLN A 246 -32.58 21.57 -14.36
CA GLN A 246 -33.92 21.43 -14.97
C GLN A 246 -33.92 21.38 -16.50
N ALA A 247 -32.78 21.54 -17.18
CA ALA A 247 -32.75 21.68 -18.64
C ALA A 247 -32.68 20.35 -19.44
N LYS A 248 -32.85 19.19 -18.77
CA LYS A 248 -32.84 17.88 -19.44
C LYS A 248 -33.96 16.97 -18.94
N LYS A 249 -35.19 17.47 -19.00
CA LYS A 249 -36.39 16.63 -19.01
C LYS A 249 -37.24 16.99 -20.22
N THR A 250 -37.67 15.94 -20.91
CA THR A 250 -38.68 15.85 -21.98
C THR A 250 -38.31 16.41 -23.35
N ASP A 251 -37.79 15.53 -24.21
CA ASP A 251 -38.41 15.31 -25.51
C ASP A 251 -38.16 13.86 -25.95
N ASP A 252 -38.93 12.95 -25.36
CA ASP A 252 -39.12 11.61 -25.93
C ASP A 252 -40.62 11.32 -25.92
N SER A 253 -41.27 11.89 -26.93
CA SER A 253 -42.70 11.75 -27.20
C SER A 253 -42.90 10.88 -28.44
N SER A 254 -42.41 9.63 -28.45
CA SER A 254 -42.95 8.61 -29.38
C SER A 254 -42.52 7.18 -29.05
N ALA A 255 -43.17 6.57 -28.06
CA ALA A 255 -43.35 5.11 -28.04
C ALA A 255 -44.81 4.82 -27.67
N LYS A 256 -45.66 4.76 -28.71
CA LYS A 256 -47.02 4.24 -28.60
C LYS A 256 -46.93 2.75 -28.25
N ILE A 257 -47.52 2.38 -27.12
CA ILE A 257 -47.86 1.00 -26.79
C ILE A 257 -49.23 0.73 -27.44
N ALA A 258 -49.24 -0.19 -28.40
CA ALA A 258 -50.41 -0.95 -28.86
C ALA A 258 -49.95 -2.40 -29.02
#